data_AF-A0A2Z3HD77-F1
#
_entry.id   AF-A0A2Z3HD77-F1
#
_cell.length_a   1.000
_cell.length_b   1.000
_cell.length_c   1.000
_cell.angle_alpha   90.00
_cell.angle_beta   90.00
_cell.angle_gamma   90.00
#
_symmetry.space_group_name_H-M   'P 1'
#
loop_
_entity.id
_entity.type
_entity.pdbx_description
1 polymer ?
#
loop_
_entity_poly.entity_id
_entity_poly.type
_entity_poly.pdbx_seq_one_letter_code
_entity_poly.pdbx_strand_id
1 'polypeptide(L)'
;MKGPNMTRFRYCRELGAGVVALGMLAPPSAAQPTPPPGPLESKLAEQKAKANEQNAERNLAEAFKFADAQLRLGLRSKATETLKKAKQDIPSVGITEATRTYLTSRVDAKLDELEGRRPVVTNPSTGVKLDPKSPEVIAAQKAAAEKAALEYKDVVEGLKSIQRANDSKETAVASAEIARLTKLYPTNPSVQALGYTGSIATRLEEAIAIQVQMRARWVKSQQDLTRSATPAIMDVEFPPDWVEKSNRRLKPVEMTAKEKKIIEALEKPVSVNFRDRPFEEALQDLSNMLDQPLLLDKQSLQDLETDLKKGATLEAKGLAGRTVLRSILAAQGLTFVVKDETIQIVTVERARNLLTTRVYYIGDLTLGKGPFSGPQWGPALNAEQAALNAQNITSMVTGSIDPLSWRANGSGPGTVTYHAPSAAIIVRASAEVHFALQKSYGPGR
;
A
#
# COMPACT_ATOMS: atom_id res chain seq x y z
N MET A 1 86.99 13.09 7.03
CA MET A 1 87.36 11.92 7.86
C MET A 1 86.22 11.64 8.84
N LYS A 2 86.05 10.34 9.15
CA LYS A 2 84.92 9.67 9.84
C LYS A 2 84.38 10.34 11.10
N GLY A 3 83.08 10.14 11.34
CA GLY A 3 82.43 10.20 12.66
C GLY A 3 80.92 9.99 12.57
N PRO A 4 80.32 8.93 13.16
CA PRO A 4 78.91 8.58 13.00
C PRO A 4 78.04 9.19 14.10
N ASN A 5 76.78 9.51 13.80
CA ASN A 5 75.63 9.15 14.65
C ASN A 5 74.27 9.60 14.10
N MET A 6 73.32 8.67 14.24
CA MET A 6 71.89 8.85 14.51
C MET A 6 70.91 9.38 13.44
N THR A 7 69.90 8.51 13.25
CA THR A 7 68.49 8.76 12.92
C THR A 7 68.14 9.10 11.47
N ARG A 8 67.33 8.24 10.83
CA ARG A 8 65.88 8.45 10.75
C ARG A 8 65.17 7.33 9.97
N PHE A 9 64.04 6.91 10.54
CA PHE A 9 62.91 6.26 9.90
C PHE A 9 62.44 7.03 8.66
N ARG A 10 62.11 6.32 7.56
CA ARG A 10 60.80 6.39 6.86
C ARG A 10 60.72 5.55 5.57
N TYR A 11 59.59 4.85 5.46
CA TYR A 11 58.77 4.49 4.28
C TYR A 11 59.18 3.38 3.29
N CYS A 12 58.34 2.34 3.25
CA CYS A 12 57.71 1.73 2.05
C CYS A 12 56.41 1.02 2.53
N ARG A 13 55.23 1.64 2.34
CA ARG A 13 54.16 1.29 1.38
C ARG A 13 53.83 -0.21 1.23
N GLU A 14 52.62 -0.54 1.70
CA GLU A 14 51.55 -1.32 1.03
C GLU A 14 51.76 -2.83 0.89
N LEU A 15 50.80 -3.75 1.08
CA LEU A 15 49.33 -3.75 1.08
C LEU A 15 48.87 -5.12 1.65
N GLY A 16 47.66 -5.19 2.24
CA GLY A 16 46.81 -6.38 2.10
C GLY A 16 46.33 -7.11 3.37
N ALA A 17 45.02 -7.00 3.60
CA ALA A 17 44.11 -7.92 4.31
C ALA A 17 44.17 -8.01 5.85
N GLY A 18 43.19 -7.37 6.48
CA GLY A 18 42.75 -7.67 7.84
C GLY A 18 41.27 -7.31 7.99
N VAL A 19 40.64 -7.91 9.03
CA VAL A 19 39.30 -7.70 9.61
C VAL A 19 38.27 -8.79 9.20
N VAL A 20 37.60 -9.52 10.10
CA VAL A 20 37.59 -9.61 11.58
C VAL A 20 36.95 -10.96 11.94
N ALA A 21 37.47 -11.64 12.97
CA ALA A 21 36.80 -12.74 13.66
C ALA A 21 36.51 -12.29 15.10
N LEU A 22 35.24 -12.23 15.49
CA LEU A 22 34.83 -12.09 16.90
C LEU A 22 33.35 -12.49 17.10
N GLY A 23 33.10 -13.32 18.11
CA GLY A 23 31.77 -13.71 18.64
C GLY A 23 31.66 -15.21 18.90
N MET A 24 32.32 -15.77 19.93
CA MET A 24 31.88 -15.93 21.34
C MET A 24 30.66 -16.85 21.58
N LEU A 25 30.98 -18.04 22.14
CA LEU A 25 30.34 -18.78 23.25
C LEU A 25 28.80 -18.81 23.37
N ALA A 26 28.23 -20.00 23.15
CA ALA A 26 26.92 -20.42 23.66
C ALA A 26 27.06 -21.75 24.45
N PRO A 27 26.35 -21.96 25.57
CA PRO A 27 26.39 -23.21 26.31
C PRO A 27 25.59 -24.31 25.57
N PRO A 28 25.86 -25.61 25.82
CA PRO A 28 25.19 -26.70 25.14
C PRO A 28 23.75 -26.83 25.64
N SER A 29 22.78 -26.37 24.83
CA SER A 29 21.37 -26.65 25.06
C SER A 29 21.04 -28.07 24.61
N ALA A 30 20.43 -28.85 25.50
CA ALA A 30 19.94 -30.18 25.20
C ALA A 30 18.98 -30.15 23.99
N ALA A 31 19.16 -31.08 23.06
CA ALA A 31 18.39 -31.20 21.83
C ALA A 31 16.88 -31.37 22.12
N GLN A 32 16.11 -30.31 21.96
CA GLN A 32 14.65 -30.42 21.78
C GLN A 32 14.36 -30.83 20.33
N PRO A 33 13.37 -31.71 20.08
CA PRO A 33 12.95 -32.05 18.74
C PRO A 33 12.50 -30.78 17.99
N THR A 34 13.04 -30.58 16.79
CA THR A 34 12.74 -29.41 15.96
C THR A 34 11.22 -29.27 15.74
N PRO A 35 10.64 -28.07 15.92
CA PRO A 35 9.21 -27.85 15.67
C PRO A 35 8.88 -28.14 14.19
N PRO A 36 7.68 -28.66 13.88
CA PRO A 36 7.29 -28.99 12.52
C PRO A 36 7.33 -27.75 11.61
N PRO A 37 7.76 -27.91 10.34
CA PRO A 37 7.94 -26.79 9.42
C PRO A 37 6.63 -26.04 9.20
N GLY A 38 6.72 -24.71 9.10
CA GLY A 38 5.54 -23.84 8.99
C GLY A 38 4.72 -24.08 7.70
N PRO A 39 3.49 -23.54 7.60
CA PRO A 39 2.60 -23.73 6.43
C PRO A 39 3.18 -23.25 5.09
N LEU A 40 4.13 -22.30 5.12
CA LEU A 40 4.82 -21.79 3.94
C LEU A 40 5.99 -22.70 3.52
N GLU A 41 6.71 -23.28 4.49
CA GLU A 41 7.84 -24.17 4.24
C GLU A 41 7.37 -25.53 3.70
N SER A 42 6.26 -26.05 4.21
CA SER A 42 5.59 -27.25 3.68
C SER A 42 5.13 -27.05 2.23
N LYS A 43 4.50 -25.92 1.90
CA LYS A 43 4.11 -25.60 0.52
C LYS A 43 5.30 -25.43 -0.43
N LEU A 44 6.40 -24.84 0.03
CA LEU A 44 7.63 -24.74 -0.76
C LEU A 44 8.25 -26.12 -1.02
N ALA A 45 8.24 -27.00 -0.02
CA ALA A 45 8.72 -28.37 -0.15
C ALA A 45 7.86 -29.19 -1.12
N GLU A 46 6.52 -29.04 -1.08
CA GLU A 46 5.61 -29.66 -2.04
C GLU A 46 5.84 -29.18 -3.47
N GLN A 47 6.06 -27.87 -3.67
CA GLN A 47 6.36 -27.33 -5.02
C GLN A 47 7.69 -27.85 -5.55
N LYS A 48 8.72 -27.96 -4.70
CA LYS A 48 10.02 -28.54 -5.08
C LYS A 48 9.88 -30.03 -5.41
N ALA A 49 9.10 -30.79 -4.65
CA ALA A 49 8.83 -32.20 -4.92
C ALA A 49 8.12 -32.37 -6.28
N LYS A 50 7.08 -31.58 -6.57
CA LYS A 50 6.38 -31.60 -7.87
C LYS A 50 7.30 -31.22 -9.05
N ALA A 51 8.17 -30.23 -8.88
CA ALA A 51 9.13 -29.85 -9.91
C ALA A 51 10.15 -30.98 -10.17
N ASN A 52 10.63 -31.65 -9.12
CA ASN A 52 11.53 -32.80 -9.24
C ASN A 52 10.85 -33.99 -9.93
N GLU A 53 9.57 -34.24 -9.63
CA GLU A 53 8.75 -35.27 -10.30
C GLU A 53 8.61 -35.00 -11.80
N GLN A 54 8.24 -33.77 -12.18
CA GLN A 54 8.13 -33.38 -13.59
C GLN A 54 9.46 -33.47 -14.33
N ASN A 55 10.57 -33.11 -13.67
CA ASN A 55 11.91 -33.23 -14.26
C ASN A 55 12.31 -34.70 -14.46
N ALA A 56 12.00 -35.58 -13.50
CA ALA A 56 12.24 -37.01 -13.64
C ALA A 56 11.41 -37.64 -14.76
N GLU A 57 10.14 -37.25 -14.90
CA GLU A 57 9.28 -37.68 -16.02
C GLU A 57 9.83 -37.23 -17.38
N ARG A 58 10.29 -35.98 -17.49
CA ARG A 58 10.90 -35.45 -18.72
C ARG A 58 12.19 -36.17 -19.08
N ASN A 59 13.08 -36.36 -18.12
CA ASN A 59 14.34 -37.07 -18.34
C ASN A 59 14.08 -38.53 -18.80
N LEU A 60 13.09 -39.19 -18.21
CA LEU A 60 12.68 -40.53 -18.62
C LEU A 60 12.12 -40.55 -20.06
N ALA A 61 11.27 -39.57 -20.40
CA ALA A 61 10.70 -39.45 -21.74
C ALA A 61 11.77 -39.19 -22.82
N GLU A 62 12.79 -38.40 -22.50
CA GLU A 62 13.95 -38.18 -23.38
C GLU A 62 14.79 -39.46 -23.55
N ALA A 63 15.04 -40.19 -22.46
CA ALA A 63 15.72 -41.47 -22.52
C ALA A 63 14.97 -42.50 -23.38
N PHE A 64 13.63 -42.52 -23.33
CA PHE A 64 12.81 -43.36 -24.19
C PHE A 64 12.92 -42.96 -25.67
N LYS A 65 12.85 -41.66 -25.98
CA LYS A 65 13.06 -41.17 -27.35
C LYS A 65 14.43 -41.54 -27.89
N PHE A 66 15.47 -41.45 -27.05
CA PHE A 66 16.82 -41.81 -27.44
C PHE A 66 16.99 -43.31 -27.65
N ALA A 67 16.42 -44.13 -26.77
CA ALA A 67 16.39 -45.59 -26.94
C ALA A 67 15.63 -45.99 -28.22
N ASP A 68 14.47 -45.39 -28.50
CA ASP A 68 13.70 -45.64 -29.73
C ASP A 68 14.49 -45.23 -30.99
N ALA A 69 15.23 -44.13 -30.94
CA ALA A 69 16.12 -43.72 -32.04
C ALA A 69 17.25 -44.73 -32.27
N GLN A 70 17.86 -45.26 -31.22
CA GLN A 70 18.90 -46.29 -31.32
C GLN A 70 18.36 -47.61 -31.87
N LEU A 71 17.13 -47.97 -31.53
CA LEU A 71 16.45 -49.17 -32.07
C LEU A 71 16.18 -49.05 -33.56
N ARG A 72 15.79 -47.86 -34.05
CA ARG A 72 15.63 -47.60 -35.49
C ARG A 72 16.94 -47.76 -36.26
N LEU A 73 18.07 -47.54 -35.60
CA LEU A 73 19.42 -47.72 -36.15
C LEU A 73 19.96 -49.15 -35.95
N GLY A 74 19.16 -50.09 -35.43
CA GLY A 74 19.56 -51.48 -35.21
C GLY A 74 20.45 -51.71 -33.97
N LEU A 75 20.69 -50.69 -33.15
CA LEU A 75 21.62 -50.71 -32.01
C LEU A 75 20.90 -51.16 -30.71
N ARG A 76 20.42 -52.40 -30.68
CA ARG A 76 19.60 -52.93 -29.57
C ARG A 76 20.34 -52.94 -28.22
N SER A 77 21.61 -53.32 -28.20
CA SER A 77 22.43 -53.33 -26.97
C SER A 77 22.58 -51.94 -26.34
N LYS A 78 22.84 -50.92 -27.17
CA LYS A 78 22.94 -49.53 -26.72
C LYS A 78 21.60 -48.98 -26.20
N ALA A 79 20.48 -49.39 -26.80
CA ALA A 79 19.15 -49.04 -26.31
C ALA A 79 18.88 -49.63 -24.93
N THR A 80 19.24 -50.90 -24.70
CA THR A 80 19.11 -51.52 -23.37
C THR A 80 20.02 -50.88 -22.32
N GLU A 81 21.23 -50.47 -22.70
CA GLU A 81 22.17 -49.77 -21.81
C GLU A 81 21.64 -48.38 -21.43
N THR A 82 21.09 -47.64 -22.39
CA THR A 82 20.46 -46.33 -22.16
C THR A 82 19.29 -46.44 -21.18
N LEU A 83 18.44 -47.45 -21.32
CA LEU A 83 17.31 -47.68 -20.42
C LEU A 83 17.74 -48.14 -19.02
N LYS A 84 18.77 -48.99 -18.92
CA LYS A 84 19.37 -49.39 -17.63
C LYS A 84 19.98 -48.20 -16.90
N LYS A 85 20.65 -47.30 -17.63
CA LYS A 85 21.16 -46.04 -17.09
C LYS A 85 20.03 -45.12 -16.63
N ALA A 86 18.98 -44.96 -17.44
CA ALA A 86 17.81 -44.16 -17.08
C ALA A 86 17.10 -44.69 -15.81
N LYS A 87 17.10 -46.01 -15.58
CA LYS A 87 16.60 -46.62 -14.32
C LYS A 87 17.45 -46.25 -13.10
N GLN A 88 18.77 -46.18 -13.26
CA GLN A 88 19.71 -45.79 -12.20
C GLN A 88 19.63 -44.29 -11.89
N ASP A 89 19.34 -43.46 -12.89
CA ASP A 89 19.25 -42.00 -12.76
C ASP A 89 17.91 -41.53 -12.13
N ILE A 90 16.99 -42.44 -11.77
CA ILE A 90 15.76 -42.10 -11.07
C ILE A 90 16.10 -41.68 -9.61
N PRO A 91 15.79 -40.44 -9.19
CA PRO A 91 16.15 -39.96 -7.86
C PRO A 91 15.56 -40.79 -6.71
N SER A 92 16.42 -41.20 -5.78
CA SER A 92 16.02 -41.89 -4.53
C SER A 92 15.49 -40.93 -3.46
N VAL A 93 15.76 -39.63 -3.58
CA VAL A 93 15.34 -38.57 -2.65
C VAL A 93 14.68 -37.44 -3.43
N GLY A 94 13.58 -36.88 -2.90
CA GLY A 94 12.90 -35.71 -3.50
C GLY A 94 11.76 -36.01 -4.46
N ILE A 95 11.37 -37.28 -4.60
CA ILE A 95 10.20 -37.76 -5.37
C ILE A 95 9.38 -38.70 -4.49
N THR A 96 8.05 -38.70 -4.65
CA THR A 96 7.13 -39.59 -3.94
C THR A 96 7.37 -41.06 -4.31
N GLU A 97 7.20 -41.97 -3.35
CA GLU A 97 7.41 -43.42 -3.56
C GLU A 97 6.50 -44.01 -4.64
N ALA A 98 5.26 -43.51 -4.75
CA ALA A 98 4.32 -43.87 -5.82
C ALA A 98 4.83 -43.48 -7.22
N THR A 99 5.43 -42.29 -7.37
CA THR A 99 5.97 -41.82 -8.65
C THR A 99 7.22 -42.63 -9.02
N ARG A 100 8.08 -42.96 -8.05
CA ARG A 100 9.27 -43.81 -8.28
C ARG A 100 8.89 -45.20 -8.77
N THR A 101 7.94 -45.85 -8.11
CA THR A 101 7.46 -47.19 -8.49
C THR A 101 6.84 -47.18 -9.88
N TYR A 102 6.05 -46.15 -10.18
CA TYR A 102 5.50 -45.93 -11.52
C TYR A 102 6.58 -45.77 -12.60
N LEU A 103 7.55 -44.87 -12.42
CA LEU A 103 8.63 -44.66 -13.40
C LEU A 103 9.50 -45.91 -13.58
N THR A 104 9.83 -46.60 -12.50
CA THR A 104 10.61 -47.84 -12.54
C THR A 104 9.88 -48.93 -13.31
N SER A 105 8.57 -49.11 -13.07
CA SER A 105 7.75 -50.09 -13.78
C SER A 105 7.67 -49.83 -15.28
N ARG A 106 7.68 -48.55 -15.70
CA ARG A 106 7.69 -48.18 -17.13
C ARG A 106 9.01 -48.50 -17.81
N VAL A 107 10.14 -48.27 -17.14
CA VAL A 107 11.45 -48.63 -17.68
C VAL A 107 11.59 -50.15 -17.77
N ASP A 108 11.14 -50.88 -16.76
CA ASP A 108 11.17 -52.34 -16.74
C ASP A 108 10.30 -52.95 -17.83
N ALA A 109 9.08 -52.43 -18.03
CA ALA A 109 8.23 -52.87 -19.14
C ALA A 109 8.87 -52.64 -20.51
N LYS A 110 9.61 -51.53 -20.68
CA LYS A 110 10.32 -51.23 -21.93
C LYS A 110 11.56 -52.11 -22.11
N LEU A 111 12.29 -52.41 -21.03
CA LEU A 111 13.41 -53.35 -21.05
C LEU A 111 12.93 -54.77 -21.38
N ASP A 112 11.82 -55.22 -20.80
CA ASP A 112 11.20 -56.51 -21.06
C ASP A 112 10.74 -56.64 -22.53
N GLU A 113 10.19 -55.57 -23.11
CA GLU A 113 9.88 -55.49 -24.55
C GLU A 113 11.14 -55.68 -25.42
N LEU A 114 12.27 -55.08 -25.01
CA LEU A 114 13.55 -55.18 -25.71
C LEU A 114 14.33 -56.46 -25.44
N GLU A 115 14.09 -57.17 -24.35
CA GLU A 115 14.70 -58.48 -24.08
C GLU A 115 13.81 -59.62 -24.61
N GLY A 116 12.65 -59.30 -25.22
CA GLY A 116 11.74 -60.26 -25.83
C GLY A 116 10.89 -61.03 -24.81
N ARG A 117 10.90 -60.60 -23.55
CA ARG A 117 10.19 -61.21 -22.44
C ARG A 117 8.82 -60.52 -22.32
N ARG A 118 7.86 -60.94 -23.14
CA ARG A 118 6.53 -60.28 -23.18
C ARG A 118 5.86 -60.29 -21.79
N PRO A 119 5.56 -59.13 -21.18
CA PRO A 119 4.63 -59.06 -20.07
C PRO A 119 3.21 -59.25 -20.61
N VAL A 120 2.42 -60.12 -20.00
CA VAL A 120 0.98 -60.22 -20.25
C VAL A 120 0.33 -58.95 -19.73
N VAL A 121 0.13 -57.96 -20.60
CA VAL A 121 -0.73 -56.81 -20.31
C VAL A 121 -2.18 -57.26 -20.50
N THR A 122 -2.83 -57.65 -19.42
CA THR A 122 -4.30 -57.67 -19.35
C THR A 122 -4.76 -56.22 -19.36
N ASN A 123 -5.10 -55.69 -20.53
CA ASN A 123 -5.74 -54.40 -20.65
C ASN A 123 -7.23 -54.60 -20.30
N PRO A 124 -7.77 -54.06 -19.19
CA PRO A 124 -9.20 -54.14 -18.91
C PRO A 124 -9.93 -53.10 -19.77
N SER A 125 -10.03 -53.38 -21.06
CA SER A 125 -10.99 -52.73 -21.95
C SER A 125 -12.07 -53.76 -22.27
N THR A 126 -13.07 -53.83 -21.41
CA THR A 126 -14.42 -54.27 -21.80
C THR A 126 -15.03 -53.19 -22.67
N GLY A 127 -14.46 -53.00 -23.86
CA GLY A 127 -15.10 -52.32 -24.97
C GLY A 127 -15.41 -53.40 -25.99
N VAL A 128 -16.70 -53.72 -26.13
CA VAL A 128 -17.21 -54.48 -27.29
C VAL A 128 -16.52 -53.91 -28.53
N LYS A 129 -15.76 -54.75 -29.26
CA LYS A 129 -15.31 -54.39 -30.61
C LYS A 129 -16.58 -54.29 -31.45
N LEU A 130 -17.18 -53.11 -31.50
CA LEU A 130 -18.34 -52.84 -32.32
C LEU A 130 -17.90 -52.99 -33.78
N ASP A 131 -18.49 -53.94 -34.50
CA ASP A 131 -18.21 -54.11 -35.92
C ASP A 131 -18.52 -52.79 -36.66
N PRO A 132 -17.60 -52.30 -37.51
CA PRO A 132 -17.73 -51.01 -38.21
C PRO A 132 -18.91 -50.94 -39.21
N LYS A 133 -19.64 -52.05 -39.38
CA LYS A 133 -20.82 -52.18 -40.26
C LYS A 133 -22.13 -52.42 -39.51
N SER A 134 -22.12 -52.40 -38.18
CA SER A 134 -23.36 -52.45 -37.40
C SER A 134 -24.19 -51.17 -37.65
N PRO A 135 -25.53 -51.27 -37.76
CA PRO A 135 -26.39 -50.13 -38.08
C PRO A 135 -26.27 -48.99 -37.04
N GLU A 136 -25.96 -49.32 -35.78
CA GLU A 136 -25.73 -48.34 -34.70
C GLU A 136 -24.43 -47.55 -34.89
N VAL A 137 -23.33 -48.19 -35.34
CA VAL A 137 -22.05 -47.52 -35.61
C VAL A 137 -22.15 -46.63 -36.85
N ILE A 138 -22.87 -47.05 -37.89
CA ILE A 138 -23.11 -46.23 -39.09
C ILE A 138 -23.96 -45.01 -38.73
N ALA A 139 -25.00 -45.17 -37.92
CA ALA A 139 -25.81 -44.06 -37.42
C ALA A 139 -24.99 -43.11 -36.54
N ALA A 140 -24.14 -43.63 -35.66
CA ALA A 140 -23.24 -42.83 -34.82
C ALA A 140 -22.17 -42.09 -35.64
N GLN A 141 -21.60 -42.72 -36.69
CA GLN A 141 -20.66 -42.08 -37.61
C GLN A 141 -21.33 -40.98 -38.44
N LYS A 142 -22.55 -41.21 -38.93
CA LYS A 142 -23.32 -40.20 -39.66
C LYS A 142 -23.68 -39.01 -38.76
N ALA A 143 -24.13 -39.27 -37.54
CA ALA A 143 -24.41 -38.21 -36.55
C ALA A 143 -23.14 -37.45 -36.13
N ALA A 144 -22.00 -38.11 -36.02
CA ALA A 144 -20.71 -37.47 -35.77
C ALA A 144 -20.25 -36.61 -36.96
N ALA A 145 -20.44 -37.10 -38.20
CA ALA A 145 -20.13 -36.34 -39.41
C ALA A 145 -21.02 -35.10 -39.57
N GLU A 146 -22.32 -35.21 -39.25
CA GLU A 146 -23.26 -34.07 -39.26
C GLU A 146 -22.88 -33.02 -38.21
N LYS A 147 -22.51 -33.43 -36.98
CA LYS A 147 -22.00 -32.53 -35.94
C LYS A 147 -20.70 -31.84 -36.34
N ALA A 148 -19.76 -32.58 -36.91
CA ALA A 148 -18.50 -32.02 -37.41
C ALA A 148 -18.72 -31.01 -38.56
N ALA A 149 -19.71 -31.26 -39.44
CA ALA A 149 -20.06 -30.33 -40.51
C ALA A 149 -20.69 -29.03 -39.99
N LEU A 150 -21.47 -29.09 -38.90
CA LEU A 150 -22.03 -27.91 -38.24
C LEU A 150 -20.95 -27.11 -37.50
N GLU A 151 -20.07 -27.80 -36.75
CA GLU A 151 -18.91 -27.19 -36.10
C GLU A 151 -18.02 -26.45 -37.12
N TYR A 152 -17.72 -27.09 -38.25
CA TYR A 152 -16.91 -26.46 -39.29
C TYR A 152 -17.53 -25.15 -39.81
N LYS A 153 -18.86 -25.13 -40.05
CA LYS A 153 -19.54 -23.92 -40.53
C LYS A 153 -19.49 -22.79 -39.50
N ASP A 154 -19.79 -23.09 -38.24
CA ASP A 154 -19.79 -22.10 -37.14
C ASP A 154 -18.38 -21.55 -36.87
N VAL A 155 -17.34 -22.42 -36.89
CA VAL A 155 -15.95 -21.99 -36.77
C VAL A 155 -15.52 -21.11 -37.95
N VAL A 156 -15.89 -21.44 -39.19
CA VAL A 156 -15.57 -20.61 -40.37
C VAL A 156 -16.27 -19.26 -40.32
N GLU A 157 -17.52 -19.21 -39.87
CA GLU A 157 -18.27 -17.96 -39.70
C GLU A 157 -17.67 -17.09 -38.60
N GLY A 158 -17.38 -17.68 -37.44
CA GLY A 158 -16.70 -17.01 -36.34
C GLY A 158 -15.29 -16.51 -36.70
N LEU A 159 -14.54 -17.27 -37.50
CA LEU A 159 -13.24 -16.80 -38.03
C LEU A 159 -13.40 -15.57 -38.93
N LYS A 160 -14.45 -15.52 -39.77
CA LYS A 160 -14.73 -14.36 -40.62
C LYS A 160 -15.16 -13.14 -39.81
N SER A 161 -15.94 -13.32 -38.74
CA SER A 161 -16.33 -12.20 -37.88
C SER A 161 -15.14 -11.66 -37.08
N ILE A 162 -14.26 -12.53 -36.57
CA ILE A 162 -13.00 -12.14 -35.91
C ILE A 162 -12.10 -11.37 -36.89
N GLN A 163 -11.97 -11.83 -38.14
CA GLN A 163 -11.18 -11.14 -39.15
C GLN A 163 -11.72 -9.73 -39.39
N ARG A 164 -13.03 -9.57 -39.59
CA ARG A 164 -13.66 -8.25 -39.77
C ARG A 164 -13.48 -7.35 -38.54
N ALA A 165 -13.64 -7.90 -37.34
CA ALA A 165 -13.46 -7.14 -36.11
C ALA A 165 -12.00 -6.67 -35.94
N ASN A 166 -11.03 -7.50 -36.32
CA ASN A 166 -9.62 -7.12 -36.33
C ASN A 166 -9.32 -6.04 -37.39
N ASP A 167 -9.89 -6.15 -38.60
CA ASP A 167 -9.73 -5.16 -39.67
C ASP A 167 -10.32 -3.79 -39.26
N SER A 168 -11.43 -3.79 -38.54
CA SER A 168 -12.08 -2.60 -37.96
C SER A 168 -11.45 -2.11 -36.64
N LYS A 169 -10.42 -2.79 -36.11
CA LYS A 169 -9.79 -2.51 -34.80
C LYS A 169 -10.74 -2.62 -33.59
N GLU A 170 -11.82 -3.38 -33.70
CA GLU A 170 -12.78 -3.65 -32.64
C GLU A 170 -12.34 -4.85 -31.78
N THR A 171 -11.30 -4.65 -30.97
CA THR A 171 -10.65 -5.70 -30.16
C THR A 171 -11.58 -6.35 -29.13
N ALA A 172 -12.56 -5.60 -28.63
CA ALA A 172 -13.58 -6.11 -27.70
C ALA A 172 -14.53 -7.12 -28.36
N VAL A 173 -14.90 -6.89 -29.62
CA VAL A 173 -15.80 -7.77 -30.39
C VAL A 173 -15.04 -9.04 -30.82
N ALA A 174 -13.80 -8.87 -31.30
CA ALA A 174 -12.94 -10.00 -31.66
C ALA A 174 -12.67 -10.92 -30.46
N SER A 175 -12.36 -10.36 -29.29
CA SER A 175 -12.10 -11.15 -28.07
C SER A 175 -13.34 -11.87 -27.54
N ALA A 176 -14.52 -11.25 -27.61
CA ALA A 176 -15.78 -11.90 -27.23
C ALA A 176 -16.10 -13.12 -28.11
N GLU A 177 -15.89 -13.01 -29.43
CA GLU A 177 -16.11 -14.12 -30.35
C GLU A 177 -15.09 -15.25 -30.19
N ILE A 178 -13.81 -14.91 -29.95
CA ILE A 178 -12.77 -15.90 -29.62
C ILE A 178 -13.14 -16.66 -28.33
N ALA A 179 -13.64 -15.96 -27.31
CA ALA A 179 -14.10 -16.58 -26.06
C ALA A 179 -15.33 -17.49 -26.28
N ARG A 180 -16.28 -17.08 -27.14
CA ARG A 180 -17.44 -17.90 -27.54
C ARG A 180 -16.98 -19.20 -28.18
N LEU A 181 -16.13 -19.12 -29.20
CA LEU A 181 -15.62 -20.30 -29.91
C LEU A 181 -14.79 -21.21 -28.99
N THR A 182 -13.96 -20.64 -28.12
CA THR A 182 -13.14 -21.41 -27.15
C THR A 182 -14.00 -22.20 -26.16
N LYS A 183 -15.14 -21.62 -25.75
CA LYS A 183 -16.08 -22.29 -24.85
C LYS A 183 -16.86 -23.41 -25.55
N LEU A 184 -17.26 -23.20 -26.81
CA LEU A 184 -18.04 -24.15 -27.59
C LEU A 184 -17.20 -25.31 -28.14
N TYR A 185 -15.96 -25.04 -28.58
CA TYR A 185 -15.10 -26.01 -29.26
C TYR A 185 -13.66 -26.03 -28.70
N PRO A 186 -13.47 -26.46 -27.44
CA PRO A 186 -12.17 -26.43 -26.76
C PRO A 186 -11.11 -27.36 -27.38
N THR A 187 -11.53 -28.42 -28.08
CA THR A 187 -10.64 -29.43 -28.69
C THR A 187 -10.29 -29.13 -30.14
N ASN A 188 -10.84 -28.08 -30.74
CA ASN A 188 -10.63 -27.76 -32.15
C ASN A 188 -9.28 -27.03 -32.35
N PRO A 189 -8.41 -27.48 -33.27
CA PRO A 189 -7.07 -26.91 -33.46
C PRO A 189 -7.09 -25.45 -33.93
N SER A 190 -8.09 -25.05 -34.73
CA SER A 190 -8.22 -23.67 -35.21
C SER A 190 -8.60 -22.72 -34.08
N VAL A 191 -9.47 -23.17 -33.17
CA VAL A 191 -9.90 -22.38 -32.01
C VAL A 191 -8.78 -22.26 -30.97
N GLN A 192 -7.99 -23.32 -30.77
CA GLN A 192 -6.80 -23.27 -29.91
C GLN A 192 -5.77 -22.25 -30.39
N ALA A 193 -5.58 -22.11 -31.71
CA ALA A 193 -4.68 -21.11 -32.28
C ALA A 193 -5.15 -19.66 -32.03
N LEU A 194 -6.47 -19.42 -32.00
CA LEU A 194 -7.05 -18.08 -31.78
C LEU A 194 -6.82 -17.55 -30.36
N GLY A 195 -6.79 -18.43 -29.35
CA GLY A 195 -6.51 -18.03 -27.96
C GLY A 195 -5.14 -17.35 -27.81
N TYR A 196 -4.18 -17.70 -28.68
CA TYR A 196 -2.87 -17.07 -28.69
C TYR A 196 -2.86 -15.74 -29.44
N THR A 197 -3.58 -15.61 -30.57
CA THR A 197 -3.49 -14.44 -31.45
C THR A 197 -4.34 -13.25 -31.02
N GLY A 198 -5.55 -13.48 -30.48
CA GLY A 198 -6.47 -12.41 -30.07
C GLY A 198 -5.94 -11.50 -28.96
N SER A 199 -4.98 -12.00 -28.17
CA SER A 199 -4.31 -11.21 -27.12
C SER A 199 -3.05 -10.48 -27.58
N ILE A 200 -2.53 -10.74 -28.79
CA ILE A 200 -1.25 -10.15 -29.23
C ILE A 200 -1.42 -8.68 -29.59
N ALA A 201 -2.49 -8.31 -30.28
CA ALA A 201 -2.74 -6.94 -30.69
C ALA A 201 -2.91 -6.00 -29.48
N THR A 202 -3.73 -6.41 -28.51
CA THR A 202 -3.94 -5.64 -27.27
C THR A 202 -2.67 -5.57 -26.43
N ARG A 203 -1.95 -6.69 -26.26
CA ARG A 203 -0.66 -6.71 -25.56
C ARG A 203 0.39 -5.85 -26.25
N LEU A 204 0.38 -5.76 -27.57
CA LEU A 204 1.30 -4.92 -28.33
C LEU A 204 0.99 -3.43 -28.10
N GLU A 205 -0.29 -3.04 -28.17
CA GLU A 205 -0.70 -1.66 -27.89
C GLU A 205 -0.38 -1.25 -26.45
N GLU A 206 -0.69 -2.10 -25.47
CA GLU A 206 -0.32 -1.90 -24.07
C GLU A 206 1.19 -1.80 -23.89
N ALA A 207 1.96 -2.69 -24.53
CA ALA A 207 3.42 -2.64 -24.48
C ALA A 207 3.97 -1.33 -25.07
N ILE A 208 3.43 -0.88 -26.20
CA ILE A 208 3.81 0.41 -26.81
C ILE A 208 3.47 1.57 -25.86
N ALA A 209 2.29 1.57 -25.26
CA ALA A 209 1.88 2.60 -24.30
C ALA A 209 2.81 2.64 -23.07
N ILE A 210 3.17 1.47 -22.53
CA ILE A 210 4.13 1.35 -21.42
C ILE A 210 5.51 1.87 -21.84
N GLN A 211 5.99 1.52 -23.03
CA GLN A 211 7.28 1.99 -23.54
C GLN A 211 7.30 3.53 -23.71
N VAL A 212 6.22 4.12 -24.22
CA VAL A 212 6.07 5.57 -24.34
C VAL A 212 6.09 6.24 -22.95
N GLN A 213 5.37 5.68 -21.97
CA GLN A 213 5.37 6.18 -20.60
C GLN A 213 6.74 6.05 -19.93
N MET A 214 7.41 4.91 -20.10
CA MET A 214 8.77 4.69 -19.58
C MET A 214 9.75 5.70 -20.18
N ARG A 215 9.68 5.95 -21.48
CA ARG A 215 10.51 6.95 -22.16
C ARG A 215 10.29 8.35 -21.60
N ALA A 216 9.03 8.76 -21.42
CA ALA A 216 8.70 10.06 -20.85
C ALA A 216 9.22 10.22 -19.42
N ARG A 217 9.05 9.18 -18.58
CA ARG A 217 9.53 9.18 -17.19
C ARG A 217 11.05 9.16 -17.12
N TRP A 218 11.72 8.40 -17.98
CA TRP A 218 13.18 8.37 -18.09
C TRP A 218 13.75 9.75 -18.43
N VAL A 219 13.19 10.41 -19.45
CA VAL A 219 13.59 11.78 -19.83
C VAL A 219 13.41 12.73 -18.65
N LYS A 220 12.26 12.68 -17.95
CA LYS A 220 12.02 13.52 -16.78
C LYS A 220 13.02 13.25 -15.65
N SER A 221 13.31 11.98 -15.35
CA SER A 221 14.29 11.60 -14.33
C SER A 221 15.69 12.13 -14.67
N GLN A 222 16.09 12.03 -15.94
CA GLN A 222 17.38 12.57 -16.39
C GLN A 222 17.43 14.09 -16.32
N GLN A 223 16.32 14.77 -16.65
CA GLN A 223 16.19 16.22 -16.48
C GLN A 223 16.29 16.63 -15.01
N ASP A 224 15.60 15.94 -14.10
CA ASP A 224 15.65 16.20 -12.66
C ASP A 224 17.07 15.98 -12.10
N LEU A 225 17.75 14.90 -12.51
CA LEU A 225 19.15 14.63 -12.15
C LEU A 225 20.07 15.75 -12.66
N THR A 226 19.95 16.12 -13.94
CA THR A 226 20.76 17.19 -14.54
C THR A 226 20.53 18.51 -13.81
N ARG A 227 19.26 18.86 -13.52
CA ARG A 227 18.89 20.07 -12.78
C ARG A 227 19.46 20.09 -11.36
N SER A 228 19.52 18.94 -10.69
CA SER A 228 20.15 18.85 -9.37
C SER A 228 21.68 18.95 -9.40
N ALA A 229 22.29 18.58 -10.53
CA ALA A 229 23.74 18.63 -10.73
C ALA A 229 24.23 19.99 -11.26
N THR A 230 23.35 20.78 -11.87
CA THR A 230 23.66 22.16 -12.27
C THR A 230 23.69 23.06 -11.03
N PRO A 231 24.77 23.82 -10.81
CA PRO A 231 24.82 24.80 -9.73
C PRO A 231 23.68 25.81 -9.83
N ALA A 232 23.06 26.14 -8.70
CA ALA A 232 22.05 27.18 -8.63
C ALA A 232 22.68 28.56 -8.91
N ILE A 233 21.95 29.43 -9.61
CA ILE A 233 22.37 30.81 -9.92
C ILE A 233 22.24 31.70 -8.67
N MET A 234 21.30 31.38 -7.78
CA MET A 234 21.07 32.05 -6.49
C MET A 234 21.12 31.04 -5.34
N ASP A 235 21.19 31.53 -4.10
CA ASP A 235 21.21 30.68 -2.90
C ASP A 235 20.06 29.67 -2.84
N VAL A 236 18.86 30.05 -3.32
CA VAL A 236 17.67 29.17 -3.40
C VAL A 236 16.91 29.42 -4.70
N GLU A 237 16.74 28.37 -5.52
CA GLU A 237 15.90 28.39 -6.72
C GLU A 237 14.60 27.62 -6.50
N PHE A 238 13.47 28.33 -6.60
CA PHE A 238 12.15 27.71 -6.53
C PHE A 238 11.65 27.24 -7.91
N PRO A 239 10.84 26.18 -7.98
CA PRO A 239 10.11 25.83 -9.20
C PRO A 239 9.22 26.99 -9.70
N PRO A 240 8.97 27.11 -11.02
CA PRO A 240 8.08 28.14 -11.56
C PRO A 240 6.66 28.10 -10.97
N ASP A 241 6.18 26.92 -10.58
CA ASP A 241 4.86 26.70 -9.97
C ASP A 241 4.83 26.90 -8.44
N TRP A 242 5.91 27.44 -7.85
CA TRP A 242 6.01 27.66 -6.41
C TRP A 242 4.95 28.62 -5.88
N VAL A 243 4.64 29.69 -6.62
CA VAL A 243 3.63 30.68 -6.21
C VAL A 243 2.25 30.05 -6.15
N GLU A 244 1.87 29.25 -7.16
CA GLU A 244 0.58 28.55 -7.18
C GLU A 244 0.48 27.51 -6.05
N LYS A 245 1.53 26.72 -5.85
CA LYS A 245 1.62 25.75 -4.73
C LYS A 245 1.52 26.45 -3.38
N SER A 246 2.18 27.60 -3.23
CA SER A 246 2.15 28.42 -2.02
C SER A 246 0.76 28.98 -1.81
N ASN A 247 0.14 29.60 -2.82
CA ASN A 247 -1.22 30.12 -2.74
C ASN A 247 -2.21 29.02 -2.38
N ARG A 248 -2.10 27.82 -2.96
CA ARG A 248 -2.95 26.68 -2.60
C ARG A 248 -2.78 26.25 -1.14
N ARG A 249 -1.56 26.30 -0.59
CA ARG A 249 -1.29 26.02 0.82
C ARG A 249 -1.76 27.14 1.75
N LEU A 250 -1.66 28.38 1.29
CA LEU A 250 -1.87 29.59 2.07
C LEU A 250 -3.30 30.13 1.99
N LYS A 251 -4.18 29.53 1.18
CA LYS A 251 -5.58 29.95 1.08
C LYS A 251 -6.16 30.10 2.48
N PRO A 252 -6.39 31.35 2.95
CA PRO A 252 -6.94 31.58 4.26
C PRO A 252 -8.35 31.03 4.27
N VAL A 253 -8.85 30.65 5.44
CA VAL A 253 -10.27 30.31 5.54
C VAL A 253 -11.08 31.57 5.27
N GLU A 254 -11.90 31.50 4.23
CA GLU A 254 -12.89 32.52 3.92
C GLU A 254 -13.96 32.47 5.02
N MET A 255 -13.67 33.18 6.11
CA MET A 255 -14.68 33.51 7.10
C MET A 255 -15.54 34.63 6.56
N THR A 256 -16.85 34.54 6.78
CA THR A 256 -17.74 35.62 6.36
C THR A 256 -17.40 36.91 7.11
N ALA A 257 -17.72 38.06 6.54
CA ALA A 257 -17.46 39.34 7.19
C ALA A 257 -18.12 39.45 8.57
N LYS A 258 -19.25 38.76 8.79
CA LYS A 258 -19.93 38.69 10.08
C LYS A 258 -19.20 37.80 11.09
N GLU A 259 -18.72 36.62 10.67
CA GLU A 259 -17.93 35.76 11.56
C GLU A 259 -16.65 36.45 12.04
N LYS A 260 -15.99 37.23 11.19
CA LYS A 260 -14.84 38.05 11.59
C LYS A 260 -15.22 39.10 12.63
N LYS A 261 -16.34 39.81 12.46
CA LYS A 261 -16.85 40.77 13.44
C LYS A 261 -17.17 40.11 14.79
N ILE A 262 -17.75 38.91 14.77
CA ILE A 262 -18.03 38.13 15.98
C ILE A 262 -16.74 37.81 16.72
N ILE A 263 -15.70 37.35 16.01
CA ILE A 263 -14.40 37.04 16.63
C ILE A 263 -13.75 38.31 17.18
N GLU A 264 -13.78 39.42 16.44
CA GLU A 264 -13.26 40.71 16.92
C GLU A 264 -14.01 41.19 18.17
N ALA A 265 -15.33 41.03 18.23
CA ALA A 265 -16.11 41.34 19.42
C ALA A 265 -15.70 40.46 20.61
N LEU A 266 -15.47 39.17 20.39
CA LEU A 266 -15.01 38.22 21.41
C LEU A 266 -13.56 38.48 21.87
N GLU A 267 -12.72 39.15 21.08
CA GLU A 267 -11.38 39.58 21.49
C GLU A 267 -11.37 40.85 22.35
N LYS A 268 -12.44 41.66 22.33
CA LYS A 268 -12.51 42.90 23.11
C LYS A 268 -12.41 42.59 24.62
N PRO A 269 -11.67 43.40 25.38
CA PRO A 269 -11.58 43.23 26.83
C PRO A 269 -12.92 43.60 27.47
N VAL A 270 -13.46 42.71 28.28
CA VAL A 270 -14.69 42.90 29.05
C VAL A 270 -14.36 42.80 30.53
N SER A 271 -14.98 43.66 31.33
CA SER A 271 -14.90 43.60 32.79
C SER A 271 -16.28 43.32 33.36
N VAL A 272 -16.42 42.19 34.05
CA VAL A 272 -17.68 41.74 34.66
C VAL A 272 -17.46 41.33 36.11
N ASN A 273 -18.47 41.55 36.94
CA ASN A 273 -18.51 41.09 38.31
C ASN A 273 -19.89 40.47 38.58
N PHE A 274 -19.97 39.16 38.39
CA PHE A 274 -21.16 38.36 38.67
C PHE A 274 -20.99 37.71 40.04
N ARG A 275 -21.94 37.97 40.95
CA ARG A 275 -22.03 37.35 42.28
C ARG A 275 -23.39 36.69 42.39
N ASP A 276 -23.42 35.37 42.29
CA ASP A 276 -24.62 34.52 42.32
C ASP A 276 -25.75 35.01 41.39
N ARG A 277 -25.37 35.55 40.23
CA ARG A 277 -26.32 35.99 39.20
C ARG A 277 -26.91 34.77 38.49
N PRO A 278 -28.22 34.76 38.17
CA PRO A 278 -28.80 33.72 37.34
C PRO A 278 -28.02 33.59 36.02
N PHE A 279 -27.75 32.34 35.60
CA PHE A 279 -26.93 32.08 34.43
C PHE A 279 -27.51 32.72 33.15
N GLU A 280 -28.84 32.72 33.02
CA GLU A 280 -29.55 33.35 31.89
C GLU A 280 -29.35 34.88 31.85
N GLU A 281 -29.42 35.56 33.01
CA GLU A 281 -29.13 36.99 33.10
C GLU A 281 -27.67 37.30 32.75
N ALA A 282 -26.73 36.50 33.26
CA ALA A 282 -25.31 36.68 32.98
C ALA A 282 -24.98 36.51 31.47
N LEU A 283 -25.66 35.58 30.79
CA LEU A 283 -25.54 35.43 29.33
C LEU A 283 -26.16 36.61 28.58
N GLN A 284 -27.33 37.10 29.01
CA GLN A 284 -27.96 38.26 28.39
C GLN A 284 -27.10 39.53 28.55
N ASP A 285 -26.53 39.75 29.73
CA ASP A 285 -25.61 40.85 30.00
C ASP A 285 -24.36 40.77 29.09
N LEU A 286 -23.78 39.57 28.93
CA LEU A 286 -22.66 39.37 28.01
C LEU A 286 -23.04 39.56 26.55
N SER A 287 -24.24 39.13 26.14
CA SER A 287 -24.75 39.34 24.78
C SER A 287 -24.87 40.84 24.48
N ASN A 288 -25.39 41.62 25.43
CA ASN A 288 -25.52 43.08 25.33
C ASN A 288 -24.14 43.78 25.31
N MET A 289 -23.19 43.33 26.13
CA MET A 289 -21.84 43.93 26.19
C MET A 289 -21.01 43.64 24.93
N LEU A 290 -21.18 42.46 24.34
CA LEU A 290 -20.47 42.04 23.11
C LEU A 290 -21.18 42.52 21.85
N ASP A 291 -22.42 42.99 21.95
CA ASP A 291 -23.30 43.35 20.83
C ASP A 291 -23.44 42.20 19.81
N GLN A 292 -23.56 40.96 20.32
CA GLN A 292 -23.69 39.75 19.52
C GLN A 292 -24.73 38.79 20.12
N PRO A 293 -25.58 38.15 19.30
CA PRO A 293 -26.58 37.20 19.78
C PRO A 293 -25.92 35.91 20.25
N LEU A 294 -26.23 35.50 21.49
CA LEU A 294 -25.85 34.20 22.05
C LEU A 294 -27.04 33.24 21.94
N LEU A 295 -26.88 32.14 21.20
CA LEU A 295 -27.90 31.12 21.02
C LEU A 295 -27.61 29.92 21.91
N LEU A 296 -28.53 29.63 22.83
CA LEU A 296 -28.47 28.47 23.70
C LEU A 296 -29.13 27.27 23.02
N ASP A 297 -28.37 26.20 22.81
CA ASP A 297 -28.92 24.97 22.21
C ASP A 297 -29.77 24.21 23.24
N LYS A 298 -31.07 24.10 22.98
CA LYS A 298 -32.03 23.44 23.88
C LYS A 298 -31.73 21.97 24.10
N GLN A 299 -31.18 21.29 23.08
CA GLN A 299 -30.77 19.88 23.22
C GLN A 299 -29.61 19.75 24.19
N SER A 300 -28.62 20.64 24.07
CA SER A 300 -27.48 20.67 24.98
C SER A 300 -27.85 20.93 26.44
N LEU A 301 -28.93 21.69 26.70
CA LEU A 301 -29.45 21.88 28.07
C LEU A 301 -30.13 20.63 28.63
N GLN A 302 -30.89 19.92 27.79
CA GLN A 302 -31.56 18.68 28.18
C GLN A 302 -30.55 17.59 28.53
N ASP A 303 -29.48 17.47 27.73
CA ASP A 303 -28.43 16.46 27.92
C ASP A 303 -27.67 16.60 29.26
N LEU A 304 -27.56 17.83 29.79
CA LEU A 304 -26.82 18.11 31.03
C LEU A 304 -27.72 18.20 32.28
N GLU A 305 -29.05 18.08 32.13
CA GLU A 305 -30.04 18.30 33.21
C GLU A 305 -29.74 19.59 34.03
N THR A 306 -29.20 20.61 33.37
CA THR A 306 -28.68 21.81 34.06
C THR A 306 -29.81 22.78 34.36
N ASP A 307 -29.98 23.12 35.65
CA ASP A 307 -30.92 24.17 36.05
C ASP A 307 -30.33 25.56 35.71
N LEU A 308 -30.98 26.26 34.79
CA LEU A 308 -30.65 27.63 34.38
C LEU A 308 -30.65 28.63 35.55
N LYS A 309 -31.25 28.24 36.68
CA LYS A 309 -31.28 29.04 37.92
C LYS A 309 -30.01 28.94 38.77
N LYS A 310 -29.10 28.02 38.46
CA LYS A 310 -27.84 27.91 39.22
C LYS A 310 -27.00 29.17 39.00
N GLY A 311 -26.73 29.88 40.08
CA GLY A 311 -25.97 31.13 40.05
C GLY A 311 -24.56 30.94 39.48
N ALA A 312 -24.14 31.84 38.60
CA ALA A 312 -22.77 31.93 38.13
C ALA A 312 -22.05 33.06 38.88
N THR A 313 -20.89 32.73 39.46
CA THR A 313 -20.03 33.68 40.15
C THR A 313 -18.72 33.79 39.39
N LEU A 314 -18.42 34.97 38.85
CA LEU A 314 -17.19 35.26 38.11
C LEU A 314 -16.81 36.74 38.28
N GLU A 315 -15.59 36.98 38.71
CA GLU A 315 -14.96 38.31 38.66
C GLU A 315 -13.88 38.30 37.57
N ALA A 316 -14.06 39.13 36.55
CA ALA A 316 -13.09 39.30 35.47
C ALA A 316 -12.85 40.79 35.22
N LYS A 317 -11.58 41.21 35.18
CA LYS A 317 -11.17 42.59 34.88
C LYS A 317 -10.23 42.58 33.69
N GLY A 318 -10.65 43.19 32.59
CA GLY A 318 -9.83 43.35 31.39
C GLY A 318 -9.48 42.04 30.65
N LEU A 319 -10.27 40.97 30.84
CA LEU A 319 -10.09 39.72 30.10
C LEU A 319 -10.82 39.77 28.75
N ALA A 320 -10.30 39.08 27.73
CA ALA A 320 -10.99 38.96 26.45
C ALA A 320 -12.39 38.35 26.66
N GLY A 321 -13.41 38.89 25.98
CA GLY A 321 -14.80 38.44 26.08
C GLY A 321 -14.96 36.94 25.88
N ARG A 322 -14.18 36.34 24.99
CA ARG A 322 -14.08 34.88 24.79
C ARG A 322 -13.71 34.14 26.07
N THR A 323 -12.67 34.60 26.76
CA THR A 323 -12.19 33.96 28.00
C THR A 323 -13.23 34.06 29.09
N VAL A 324 -13.86 35.23 29.23
CA VAL A 324 -14.97 35.46 30.18
C VAL A 324 -16.13 34.52 29.88
N LEU A 325 -16.63 34.49 28.65
CA LEU A 325 -17.72 33.63 28.22
C LEU A 325 -17.39 32.16 28.48
N ARG A 326 -16.21 31.70 28.06
CA ARG A 326 -15.78 30.31 28.25
C ARG A 326 -15.64 29.93 29.73
N SER A 327 -15.23 30.87 30.59
CA SER A 327 -15.09 30.64 32.04
C SER A 327 -16.45 30.45 32.71
N ILE A 328 -17.44 31.26 32.35
CA ILE A 328 -18.82 31.11 32.85
C ILE A 328 -19.44 29.79 32.38
N LEU A 329 -19.26 29.45 31.10
CA LEU A 329 -19.80 28.22 30.53
C LEU A 329 -19.14 26.96 31.11
N ALA A 330 -17.83 27.02 31.39
CA ALA A 330 -17.08 25.90 31.94
C ALA A 330 -17.60 25.45 33.32
N ALA A 331 -18.09 26.38 34.15
CA ALA A 331 -18.67 26.06 35.46
C ALA A 331 -19.94 25.18 35.37
N GLN A 332 -20.60 25.18 34.22
CA GLN A 332 -21.83 24.40 33.94
C GLN A 332 -21.59 23.26 32.94
N GLY A 333 -20.34 22.97 32.56
CA GLY A 333 -20.03 21.93 31.57
C GLY A 333 -20.41 22.29 30.12
N LEU A 334 -20.65 23.57 29.83
CA LEU A 334 -20.97 24.09 28.51
C LEU A 334 -19.74 24.73 27.85
N THR A 335 -19.79 24.88 26.54
CA THR A 335 -18.82 25.64 25.74
C THR A 335 -19.56 26.37 24.63
N PHE A 336 -18.91 27.35 24.00
CA PHE A 336 -19.44 27.97 22.79
C PHE A 336 -18.64 27.55 21.55
N VAL A 337 -19.28 27.63 20.39
CA VAL A 337 -18.69 27.49 19.05
C VAL A 337 -19.27 28.57 18.15
N VAL A 338 -18.43 29.24 17.35
CA VAL A 338 -18.91 30.17 16.31
C VAL A 338 -19.24 29.36 15.06
N LYS A 339 -20.51 29.36 14.66
CA LYS A 339 -20.97 28.65 13.46
C LYS A 339 -22.17 29.37 12.85
N ASP A 340 -22.25 29.38 11.51
CA ASP A 340 -23.38 29.95 10.76
C ASP A 340 -23.64 31.41 11.17
N GLU A 341 -22.56 32.20 11.30
CA GLU A 341 -22.60 33.62 11.71
C GLU A 341 -23.23 33.89 13.09
N THR A 342 -23.29 32.89 13.99
CA THR A 342 -23.84 33.04 15.34
C THR A 342 -22.96 32.35 16.38
N ILE A 343 -23.06 32.78 17.65
CA ILE A 343 -22.40 32.12 18.77
C ILE A 343 -23.37 31.09 19.35
N GLN A 344 -23.06 29.81 19.19
CA GLN A 344 -23.87 28.70 19.70
C GLN A 344 -23.26 28.16 20.99
N ILE A 345 -24.04 28.14 22.07
CA ILE A 345 -23.68 27.55 23.36
C ILE A 345 -24.19 26.11 23.37
N VAL A 346 -23.26 25.17 23.50
CA VAL A 346 -23.49 23.71 23.37
C VAL A 346 -22.72 22.94 24.44
N THR A 347 -23.03 21.66 24.63
CA THR A 347 -22.22 20.78 25.50
C THR A 347 -20.82 20.55 24.92
N VAL A 348 -19.85 20.22 25.77
CA VAL A 348 -18.49 19.85 25.33
C VAL A 348 -18.51 18.66 24.37
N GLU A 349 -19.43 17.72 24.54
CA GLU A 349 -19.55 16.55 23.67
C GLU A 349 -20.05 16.91 22.28
N ARG A 350 -21.12 17.72 22.21
CA ARG A 350 -21.66 18.20 20.93
C ARG A 350 -20.66 19.12 20.22
N ALA A 351 -19.96 19.97 20.97
CA ALA A 351 -18.92 20.84 20.42
C ALA A 351 -17.84 20.05 19.68
N ARG A 352 -17.44 18.86 20.16
CA ARG A 352 -16.44 18.00 19.48
C ARG A 352 -16.86 17.65 18.06
N ASN A 353 -18.15 17.44 17.81
CA ASN A 353 -18.68 17.10 16.48
C ASN A 353 -18.74 18.32 15.54
N LEU A 354 -18.69 19.54 16.08
CA LEU A 354 -18.71 20.79 15.34
C LEU A 354 -17.31 21.36 15.06
N LEU A 355 -16.24 20.75 15.60
CA LEU A 355 -14.87 21.22 15.36
C LEU A 355 -14.41 20.92 13.95
N THR A 356 -13.66 21.85 13.37
CA THR A 356 -12.97 21.64 12.10
C THR A 356 -11.58 21.05 12.35
N THR A 357 -11.10 20.19 11.46
CA THR A 357 -9.74 19.65 11.52
C THR A 357 -8.89 20.34 10.46
N ARG A 358 -7.72 20.87 10.85
CA ARG A 358 -6.76 21.51 9.95
C ARG A 358 -5.35 21.01 10.20
N VAL A 359 -4.57 20.97 9.13
CA VAL A 359 -3.18 20.54 9.14
C VAL A 359 -2.28 21.77 8.96
N TYR A 360 -1.39 22.01 9.92
CA TYR A 360 -0.40 23.08 9.87
C TYR A 360 0.99 22.48 9.74
N TYR A 361 1.66 22.76 8.62
CA TYR A 361 3.03 22.31 8.41
C TYR A 361 3.98 23.09 9.32
N ILE A 362 4.79 22.37 10.10
CA ILE A 362 5.77 22.95 11.05
C ILE A 362 7.17 22.35 10.86
N GLY A 363 7.44 21.77 9.69
CA GLY A 363 8.71 21.09 9.41
C GLY A 363 9.91 22.02 9.53
N ASP A 364 9.77 23.29 9.13
CA ASP A 364 10.84 24.28 9.27
C ASP A 364 11.18 24.62 10.73
N LEU A 365 10.20 24.52 11.64
CA LEU A 365 10.39 24.80 13.06
C LEU A 365 10.86 23.56 13.85
N THR A 366 10.75 22.37 13.27
CA THR A 366 11.01 21.09 13.97
C THR A 366 12.24 20.37 13.45
N LEU A 367 12.41 20.28 12.13
CA LEU A 367 13.48 19.56 11.48
C LEU A 367 14.76 20.40 11.45
N GLY A 368 15.91 19.78 11.76
CA GLY A 368 17.20 20.47 11.68
C GLY A 368 17.43 21.54 12.76
N LYS A 369 16.55 21.64 13.77
CA LYS A 369 16.70 22.57 14.91
C LYS A 369 17.12 21.80 16.18
N GLY A 370 18.25 22.18 16.77
CA GLY A 370 18.74 21.64 18.04
C GLY A 370 20.16 21.04 17.96
N PRO A 371 20.72 20.65 19.11
CA PRO A 371 22.09 20.12 19.19
C PRO A 371 22.25 18.75 18.50
N PHE A 372 21.17 17.98 18.42
CA PHE A 372 21.14 16.61 17.89
C PHE A 372 20.30 16.46 16.63
N SER A 373 20.07 17.54 15.87
CA SER A 373 19.24 17.53 14.65
C SER A 373 20.03 17.50 13.34
N GLY A 374 21.36 17.33 13.44
CA GLY A 374 22.26 17.31 12.29
C GLY A 374 22.38 15.94 11.63
N PRO A 375 22.77 15.85 10.34
CA PRO A 375 22.98 14.58 9.66
C PRO A 375 23.95 13.63 10.38
N GLN A 376 24.89 14.19 11.15
CA GLN A 376 25.91 13.46 11.92
C GLN A 376 25.33 12.54 13.03
N TRP A 377 24.13 12.83 13.55
CA TRP A 377 23.51 12.08 14.65
C TRP A 377 22.60 10.94 14.20
N GLY A 378 22.44 10.77 12.88
CA GLY A 378 21.64 9.71 12.28
C GLY A 378 20.11 9.93 12.37
N PRO A 379 19.31 9.14 11.64
CA PRO A 379 17.87 9.39 11.50
C PRO A 379 17.07 9.25 12.80
N ALA A 380 17.46 8.35 13.70
CA ALA A 380 16.71 8.07 14.92
C ALA A 380 16.73 9.25 15.90
N LEU A 381 17.92 9.76 16.24
CA LEU A 381 18.08 10.90 17.15
C LEU A 381 17.51 12.18 16.54
N ASN A 382 17.65 12.38 15.23
CA ASN A 382 17.05 13.51 14.52
C ASN A 382 15.52 13.50 14.63
N ALA A 383 14.89 12.33 14.48
CA ALA A 383 13.43 12.18 14.58
C ALA A 383 12.93 12.39 16.02
N GLU A 384 13.66 11.90 17.01
CA GLU A 384 13.34 12.12 18.42
C GLU A 384 13.42 13.61 18.80
N GLN A 385 14.49 14.29 18.39
CA GLN A 385 14.64 15.74 18.60
C GLN A 385 13.52 16.53 17.91
N ALA A 386 13.15 16.17 16.68
CA ALA A 386 12.04 16.81 15.96
C ALA A 386 10.71 16.60 16.69
N ALA A 387 10.47 15.42 17.29
CA ALA A 387 9.29 15.16 18.10
C ALA A 387 9.26 16.00 19.38
N LEU A 388 10.40 16.19 20.06
CA LEU A 388 10.51 17.07 21.22
C LEU A 388 10.24 18.53 20.86
N ASN A 389 10.81 19.01 19.73
CA ASN A 389 10.53 20.34 19.21
C ASN A 389 9.03 20.52 18.92
N ALA A 390 8.39 19.52 18.32
CA ALA A 390 6.96 19.53 18.05
C ALA A 390 6.11 19.54 19.33
N GLN A 391 6.52 18.84 20.38
CA GLN A 391 5.86 18.89 21.69
C GLN A 391 5.95 20.28 22.31
N ASN A 392 7.11 20.95 22.23
CA ASN A 392 7.29 22.32 22.71
C ASN A 392 6.42 23.32 21.94
N ILE A 393 6.31 23.17 20.63
CA ILE A 393 5.40 24.01 19.81
C ILE A 393 3.95 23.74 20.20
N THR A 394 3.60 22.46 20.42
CA THR A 394 2.25 22.09 20.85
C THR A 394 1.90 22.71 22.20
N SER A 395 2.81 22.66 23.18
CA SER A 395 2.59 23.26 24.51
C SER A 395 2.47 24.79 24.43
N MET A 396 3.29 25.45 23.60
CA MET A 396 3.17 26.88 23.33
C MET A 396 1.81 27.23 22.74
N VAL A 397 1.35 26.49 21.73
CA VAL A 397 0.03 26.70 21.11
C VAL A 397 -1.10 26.52 22.13
N THR A 398 -1.05 25.44 22.91
CA THR A 398 -2.11 25.17 23.90
C THR A 398 -2.08 26.13 25.09
N GLY A 399 -0.94 26.76 25.37
CA GLY A 399 -0.78 27.72 26.47
C GLY A 399 -1.03 29.17 26.07
N SER A 400 -0.79 29.55 24.82
CA SER A 400 -0.93 30.96 24.37
C SER A 400 -2.29 31.25 23.74
N ILE A 401 -2.86 30.30 23.00
CA ILE A 401 -4.11 30.51 22.27
C ILE A 401 -5.26 29.87 23.04
N ASP A 402 -6.08 30.69 23.69
CA ASP A 402 -7.28 30.25 24.45
C ASP A 402 -7.07 28.94 25.21
N PRO A 403 -6.35 29.01 26.34
CA PRO A 403 -6.03 27.84 27.15
C PRO A 403 -7.26 26.99 27.47
N LEU A 404 -8.42 27.62 27.66
CA LEU A 404 -9.64 26.93 28.02
C LEU A 404 -10.29 26.15 26.85
N SER A 405 -9.84 26.36 25.61
CA SER A 405 -10.35 25.67 24.41
C SER A 405 -9.76 24.28 24.19
N TRP A 406 -8.66 23.94 24.87
CA TRP A 406 -7.93 22.71 24.67
C TRP A 406 -8.29 21.64 25.70
N ARG A 407 -8.36 20.39 25.22
CA ARG A 407 -8.53 19.20 26.07
C ARG A 407 -7.35 18.97 26.99
N ALA A 408 -6.14 19.31 26.56
CA ALA A 408 -4.92 19.20 27.37
C ALA A 408 -5.02 19.99 28.68
N ASN A 409 -5.83 21.06 28.70
CA ASN A 409 -6.05 21.91 29.87
C ASN A 409 -7.36 21.57 30.63
N GLY A 410 -8.04 20.48 30.27
CA GLY A 410 -9.16 19.90 31.01
C GLY A 410 -10.55 20.49 30.73
N SER A 411 -10.67 21.65 30.08
CA SER A 411 -11.96 22.35 29.93
C SER A 411 -12.52 22.37 28.50
N GLY A 412 -11.69 22.13 27.49
CA GLY A 412 -12.05 22.39 26.10
C GLY A 412 -12.21 21.15 25.21
N PRO A 413 -12.95 21.24 24.09
CA PRO A 413 -13.13 20.14 23.16
C PRO A 413 -11.97 19.98 22.15
N GLY A 414 -11.06 20.96 22.05
CA GLY A 414 -10.01 21.00 21.03
C GLY A 414 -8.82 20.07 21.32
N THR A 415 -8.17 19.57 20.27
CA THR A 415 -7.00 18.68 20.36
C THR A 415 -5.93 19.06 19.34
N VAL A 416 -4.66 18.91 19.72
CA VAL A 416 -3.50 19.08 18.83
C VAL A 416 -2.69 17.79 18.84
N THR A 417 -2.34 17.27 17.67
CA THR A 417 -1.54 16.04 17.52
C THR A 417 -0.43 16.27 16.51
N TYR A 418 0.78 15.82 16.80
CA TYR A 418 1.89 15.88 15.85
C TYR A 418 1.90 14.65 14.94
N HIS A 419 2.02 14.88 13.63
CA HIS A 419 2.17 13.84 12.62
C HIS A 419 3.60 13.90 12.04
N ALA A 420 4.46 12.99 12.52
CA ALA A 420 5.88 12.98 12.20
C ALA A 420 6.19 12.84 10.69
N PRO A 421 5.54 11.95 9.91
CA PRO A 421 5.88 11.77 8.48
C PRO A 421 5.68 13.01 7.62
N SER A 422 4.71 13.86 7.97
CA SER A 422 4.45 15.11 7.25
C SER A 422 5.02 16.34 7.96
N ALA A 423 5.73 16.16 9.08
CA ALA A 423 6.20 17.21 9.97
C ALA A 423 5.15 18.32 10.21
N ALA A 424 3.92 17.91 10.52
CA ALA A 424 2.78 18.81 10.66
C ALA A 424 2.02 18.57 11.96
N ILE A 425 1.41 19.61 12.53
CA ILE A 425 0.43 19.46 13.61
C ILE A 425 -0.98 19.43 13.02
N ILE A 426 -1.74 18.43 13.45
CA ILE A 426 -3.14 18.27 13.16
C ILE A 426 -3.89 18.90 14.34
N VAL A 427 -4.56 20.02 14.06
CA VAL A 427 -5.35 20.76 15.03
C VAL A 427 -6.81 20.50 14.73
N ARG A 428 -7.52 19.95 15.71
CA ARG A 428 -8.99 19.86 15.69
C ARG A 428 -9.53 20.86 16.69
N ALA A 429 -10.06 21.97 16.20
CA ALA A 429 -10.54 23.06 17.03
C ALA A 429 -11.69 23.81 16.34
N SER A 430 -12.29 24.76 17.05
CA SER A 430 -13.35 25.61 16.53
C SER A 430 -12.78 26.68 15.58
N ALA A 431 -13.65 27.28 14.77
CA ALA A 431 -13.24 28.22 13.73
C ALA A 431 -12.48 29.43 14.31
N GLU A 432 -12.88 29.92 15.48
CA GLU A 432 -12.24 31.02 16.18
C GLU A 432 -10.83 30.69 16.68
N VAL A 433 -10.58 29.46 17.12
CA VAL A 433 -9.24 29.01 17.53
C VAL A 433 -8.33 28.91 16.32
N HIS A 434 -8.83 28.39 15.20
CA HIS A 434 -8.08 28.36 13.96
C HIS A 434 -7.77 29.76 13.39
N PHE A 435 -8.71 30.70 13.52
CA PHE A 435 -8.50 32.08 13.15
C PHE A 435 -7.42 32.73 14.02
N ALA A 436 -7.49 32.56 15.35
CA ALA A 436 -6.47 33.06 16.27
C ALA A 436 -5.09 32.46 15.97
N LEU A 437 -5.02 31.14 15.70
CA LEU A 437 -3.79 30.47 15.25
C LEU A 437 -3.20 31.11 14.00
N GLN A 438 -4.03 31.36 12.99
CA GLN A 438 -3.59 31.98 11.74
C GLN A 438 -3.19 33.45 11.93
N LYS A 439 -3.87 34.19 12.80
CA LYS A 439 -3.54 35.58 13.12
C LYS A 439 -2.23 35.70 13.91
N SER A 440 -1.98 34.79 14.85
CA SER A 440 -0.80 34.81 15.71
C SER A 440 0.44 34.21 15.06
N TYR A 441 0.28 33.15 14.28
CA TYR A 441 1.39 32.35 13.73
C TYR A 441 1.32 32.11 12.22
N GLY A 442 0.32 32.67 11.53
CA GLY A 442 0.21 32.56 10.08
C GLY A 442 1.20 33.46 9.34
N PRO A 443 1.44 33.17 8.05
CA PRO A 443 2.30 33.98 7.20
C PRO A 443 1.61 35.31 6.88
N GLY A 444 2.15 36.40 7.40
CA GLY A 444 1.58 37.74 7.31
C GLY A 444 2.17 38.75 8.30
N ARG A 445 3.33 38.43 8.90
CA ARG A 445 4.18 39.37 9.64
C ARG A 445 5.54 39.43 8.98
#